data_AF-A0A6A6G9E7-F1
#
_entry.id   AF-A0A6A6G9E7-F1
#
_cell.length_a   1.000
_cell.length_b   1.000
_cell.length_c   1.000
_cell.angle_alpha   90.00
_cell.angle_beta   90.00
_cell.angle_gamma   90.00
#
_symmetry.space_group_name_H-M   'P 1'
#
loop_
_entity.id
_entity.type
_entity.pdbx_description
1 polymer ?
#
loop_
_entity_poly.entity_id
_entity_poly.type
_entity_poly.pdbx_seq_one_letter_code
_entity_poly.pdbx_strand_id
1 'polypeptide(L)'
;MATTKINSSRIRIAPGLPQPLFNFFQKHPPGTFNTSATQSASETASRLSPAVPLPSLRALELNPMLSRTTNPPATQEQMSALTSLHRASNPFLPWQNPLTSAWRPPQYSLRRQSELYSMAKKSGVLSLLPESERHPELAARKREEQGLRVKGTGVGQRVKGKEWERQLRGKQEKRRKAMEGMAELVKEWKQRGHGRGWKKWPK
;
A
#
# COMPACT_ATOMS: atom_id res chain seq x y z
N MET A 1 -22.60 -15.00 -33.63
CA MET A 1 -23.30 -14.55 -32.40
C MET A 1 -23.87 -15.78 -31.71
N ALA A 2 -23.23 -16.27 -30.65
CA ALA A 2 -23.72 -17.43 -29.90
C ALA A 2 -24.78 -16.96 -28.89
N THR A 3 -26.03 -17.32 -29.13
CA THR A 3 -27.14 -17.06 -28.19
C THR A 3 -27.07 -18.08 -27.06
N THR A 4 -26.39 -17.72 -25.97
CA THR A 4 -26.32 -18.55 -24.76
C THR A 4 -27.72 -18.67 -24.16
N LYS A 5 -28.36 -19.83 -24.28
CA LYS A 5 -29.62 -20.12 -23.59
C LYS A 5 -29.40 -19.95 -22.09
N ILE A 6 -30.05 -18.94 -21.51
CA ILE A 6 -29.96 -18.63 -20.08
C ILE A 6 -30.68 -19.76 -19.33
N ASN A 7 -29.94 -20.58 -18.59
CA ASN A 7 -30.49 -21.64 -17.75
C ASN A 7 -31.37 -21.03 -16.65
N SER A 8 -32.67 -21.31 -16.67
CA SER A 8 -33.66 -20.79 -15.71
C SER A 8 -33.37 -21.16 -14.25
N SER A 9 -32.70 -22.30 -14.02
CA SER A 9 -32.22 -22.73 -12.70
C SER A 9 -31.21 -21.75 -12.10
N ARG A 10 -30.31 -21.17 -12.91
CA ARG A 10 -29.32 -20.17 -12.46
C ARG A 10 -29.98 -18.84 -12.09
N ILE A 11 -31.06 -18.47 -12.78
CA ILE A 11 -31.83 -17.24 -12.46
C ILE A 11 -32.45 -17.35 -11.06
N ARG A 12 -32.90 -18.53 -10.64
CA ARG A 12 -33.47 -18.78 -9.30
C ARG A 12 -32.44 -18.73 -8.17
N ILE A 13 -31.15 -18.94 -8.47
CA ILE A 13 -30.08 -18.86 -7.47
C ILE A 13 -29.78 -17.39 -7.13
N ALA A 14 -29.92 -16.48 -8.10
CA ALA A 14 -29.62 -15.05 -7.95
C ALA A 14 -30.35 -14.32 -6.79
N PRO A 15 -31.65 -14.53 -6.51
CA PRO A 15 -32.31 -13.93 -5.36
C PRO A 15 -31.94 -14.57 -4.01
N GLY A 16 -31.30 -15.75 -4.01
CA GLY A 16 -30.82 -16.41 -2.79
C GLY A 16 -29.51 -15.85 -2.22
N LEU A 17 -28.92 -14.84 -2.87
CA LEU A 17 -27.69 -14.20 -2.42
C LEU A 17 -27.95 -13.22 -1.27
N PRO A 18 -26.95 -12.99 -0.40
CA PRO A 18 -27.04 -11.94 0.62
C PRO A 18 -27.35 -10.57 0.00
N GLN A 19 -28.32 -9.85 0.57
CA GLN A 19 -28.79 -8.55 0.08
C GLN A 19 -27.68 -7.53 -0.22
N PRO A 20 -26.64 -7.36 0.63
CA PRO A 20 -25.58 -6.39 0.32
C PRO A 20 -24.79 -6.74 -0.95
N LEU A 21 -24.62 -8.04 -1.20
CA LEU A 21 -23.89 -8.56 -2.35
C LEU A 21 -24.76 -8.52 -3.61
N PHE A 22 -26.07 -8.77 -3.49
CA PHE A 22 -27.03 -8.55 -4.57
C PHE A 22 -27.06 -7.07 -5.00
N ASN A 23 -27.19 -6.15 -4.04
CA ASN A 23 -27.17 -4.70 -4.28
C ASN A 23 -25.86 -4.24 -4.93
N PHE A 24 -24.73 -4.87 -4.58
CA PHE A 24 -23.46 -4.61 -5.22
C PHE A 24 -23.52 -4.95 -6.71
N PHE A 25 -23.96 -6.16 -7.07
CA PHE A 25 -24.05 -6.57 -8.47
C PHE A 25 -25.09 -5.80 -9.28
N GLN A 26 -26.17 -5.33 -8.65
CA GLN A 26 -27.13 -4.44 -9.30
C GLN A 26 -26.50 -3.11 -9.69
N LYS A 27 -25.64 -2.56 -8.83
CA LYS A 27 -24.93 -1.29 -9.10
C LYS A 27 -23.73 -1.46 -10.01
N HIS A 28 -23.05 -2.59 -9.90
CA HIS A 28 -21.84 -2.90 -10.63
C HIS A 28 -21.91 -4.32 -11.21
N PRO A 29 -22.46 -4.47 -12.43
CA PRO A 29 -22.57 -5.77 -13.05
C PRO A 29 -21.17 -6.31 -13.41
N PRO A 30 -20.97 -7.63 -13.33
CA PRO A 30 -19.68 -8.26 -13.63
C PRO A 30 -19.28 -8.00 -15.10
N GLY A 31 -17.98 -7.81 -15.33
CA GLY A 31 -17.42 -7.51 -16.66
C GLY A 31 -17.46 -6.04 -17.09
N THR A 32 -17.95 -5.14 -16.24
CA THR A 32 -17.99 -3.69 -16.55
C THR A 32 -16.68 -2.96 -16.24
N PHE A 33 -15.84 -3.52 -15.38
CA PHE A 33 -14.63 -2.83 -14.93
C PHE A 33 -13.50 -3.06 -15.93
N ASN A 34 -12.82 -1.97 -16.29
CA ASN A 34 -11.57 -2.05 -17.04
C ASN A 34 -10.50 -2.66 -16.14
N THR A 35 -10.34 -3.98 -16.20
CA THR A 35 -9.14 -4.65 -15.69
C THR A 35 -7.96 -4.13 -16.52
N SER A 36 -6.81 -3.85 -15.88
CA SER A 36 -5.61 -3.31 -16.53
C SER A 36 -5.07 -4.17 -17.69
N ALA A 37 -5.61 -5.38 -17.86
CA ALA A 37 -5.32 -6.29 -18.96
C ALA A 37 -6.14 -6.01 -20.24
N THR A 38 -7.15 -5.15 -20.19
CA THR A 38 -8.00 -4.83 -21.35
C THR A 38 -7.46 -3.59 -22.07
N GLN A 39 -7.16 -3.73 -23.36
CA GLN A 39 -6.48 -2.76 -24.24
C GLN A 39 -7.16 -1.38 -24.35
N SER A 40 -8.38 -1.20 -23.82
CA SER A 40 -9.20 0.02 -23.92
C SER A 40 -8.72 1.22 -23.07
N ALA A 41 -7.78 1.02 -22.15
CA ALA A 41 -7.23 2.13 -21.35
C ALA A 41 -6.39 3.11 -22.19
N SER A 42 -5.69 2.62 -23.21
CA SER A 42 -4.86 3.45 -24.10
C SER A 42 -5.71 4.38 -24.97
N GLU A 43 -6.86 3.91 -25.47
CA GLU A 43 -7.75 4.71 -26.33
C GLU A 43 -8.47 5.83 -25.55
N THR A 44 -8.75 5.60 -24.27
CA THR A 44 -9.40 6.60 -23.41
C THR A 44 -8.42 7.68 -22.95
N ALA A 45 -7.16 7.30 -22.69
CA ALA A 45 -6.08 8.24 -22.37
C ALA A 45 -5.80 9.20 -23.54
N SER A 46 -5.83 8.71 -24.78
CA SER A 46 -5.67 9.55 -25.98
C SER A 46 -6.79 10.58 -26.18
N ARG A 47 -7.99 10.35 -25.62
CA ARG A 47 -9.12 11.31 -25.67
C ARG A 47 -9.06 12.38 -24.57
N LEU A 48 -8.20 12.22 -23.56
CA LEU A 48 -8.08 13.09 -22.39
C LEU A 48 -6.79 13.93 -22.38
N SER A 49 -6.04 13.98 -23.48
CA SER A 49 -4.96 14.96 -23.64
C SER A 49 -5.48 16.25 -24.26
N PRO A 50 -5.85 17.27 -23.46
CA PRO A 50 -5.84 18.63 -23.97
C PRO A 50 -4.37 19.05 -24.02
N ALA A 51 -3.77 19.03 -25.20
CA ALA A 51 -2.56 19.80 -25.45
C ALA A 51 -2.94 21.29 -25.37
N VAL A 52 -3.08 21.82 -24.15
CA VAL A 52 -3.19 23.27 -23.95
C VAL A 52 -1.76 23.79 -24.04
N PRO A 53 -1.40 24.59 -25.07
CA PRO A 53 -0.08 25.17 -25.14
C PRO A 53 0.11 26.08 -23.92
N LEU A 54 1.14 25.80 -23.12
CA LEU A 54 1.57 26.70 -22.04
C LEU A 54 1.85 28.07 -22.67
N PRO A 55 1.25 29.18 -22.20
CA PRO A 55 1.47 30.50 -22.79
C PRO A 55 2.95 30.87 -22.66
N SER A 56 3.54 31.39 -23.74
CA SER A 56 4.96 31.80 -23.72
C SER A 56 5.18 32.96 -22.75
N LEU A 57 6.38 33.09 -22.19
CA LEU A 57 6.73 34.14 -21.23
C LEU A 57 6.37 35.56 -21.72
N ARG A 58 6.45 35.80 -23.04
CA ARG A 58 6.08 37.06 -23.68
C ARG A 58 4.60 37.42 -23.56
N ALA A 59 3.72 36.41 -23.56
CA ALA A 59 2.28 36.62 -23.43
C ALA A 59 1.86 36.96 -21.98
N LEU A 60 2.66 36.53 -20.98
CA LEU A 60 2.44 36.84 -19.57
C LEU A 60 2.90 38.26 -19.22
N GLU A 61 3.96 38.75 -19.86
CA GLU A 61 4.47 40.12 -19.65
C GLU A 61 3.53 41.22 -20.17
N LEU A 62 2.86 40.99 -21.30
CA LEU A 62 1.95 41.99 -21.90
C LEU A 62 0.61 42.10 -21.18
N ASN A 63 0.26 41.12 -20.34
CA ASN A 63 -1.04 41.01 -19.69
C ASN A 63 -0.87 40.52 -18.24
N PRO A 64 -0.55 41.41 -17.27
CA PRO A 64 -0.34 41.04 -15.86
C PRO A 64 -1.60 40.48 -15.16
N MET A 65 -2.77 40.55 -15.81
CA MET A 65 -4.00 39.89 -15.37
C MET A 65 -3.99 38.36 -15.56
N LEU A 66 -3.14 37.82 -16.45
CA LEU A 66 -2.97 36.38 -16.66
C LEU A 66 -2.11 35.69 -15.60
N SER A 67 -1.45 36.45 -14.71
CA SER A 67 -0.65 35.95 -13.59
C SER A 67 -1.48 35.39 -12.42
N ARG A 68 -2.81 35.53 -12.48
CA ARG A 68 -3.71 34.81 -11.57
C ARG A 68 -3.80 33.37 -12.05
N THR A 69 -3.15 32.47 -11.32
CA THR A 69 -3.28 31.02 -11.48
C THR A 69 -4.67 30.54 -11.03
N THR A 70 -5.73 31.12 -11.57
CA THR A 70 -7.06 30.54 -11.45
C THR A 70 -7.11 29.45 -12.51
N ASN A 71 -6.79 28.22 -12.15
CA ASN A 71 -7.16 27.08 -12.98
C ASN A 71 -8.62 27.28 -13.38
N PRO A 72 -8.95 27.38 -14.68
CA PRO A 72 -10.33 27.62 -15.08
C PRO A 72 -11.20 26.51 -14.48
N PRO A 73 -12.37 26.85 -13.91
CA PRO A 73 -13.28 25.85 -13.39
C PRO A 73 -13.61 24.85 -14.50
N ALA A 74 -13.52 23.55 -14.19
CA ALA A 74 -13.74 22.49 -15.17
C ALA A 74 -15.10 22.64 -15.86
N THR A 75 -15.13 22.51 -17.18
CA THR A 75 -16.35 22.60 -17.99
C THR A 75 -17.34 21.49 -17.59
N GLN A 76 -18.64 21.73 -17.70
CA GLN A 76 -19.68 20.74 -17.38
C GLN A 76 -19.49 19.41 -18.12
N GLU A 77 -19.06 19.45 -19.38
CA GLU A 77 -18.72 18.27 -20.18
C GLU A 77 -17.53 17.49 -19.62
N GLN A 78 -16.52 18.19 -19.12
CA GLN A 78 -15.36 17.57 -18.48
C GLN A 78 -15.78 16.88 -17.17
N MET A 79 -16.64 17.53 -16.37
CA MET A 79 -17.17 16.94 -15.14
C MET A 79 -18.04 15.70 -15.39
N SER A 80 -18.86 15.71 -16.44
CA SER A 80 -19.71 14.56 -16.81
C SER A 80 -18.86 13.40 -17.33
N ALA A 81 -17.86 13.68 -18.18
CA ALA A 81 -16.90 12.69 -18.65
C ALA A 81 -16.11 12.05 -17.50
N LEU A 82 -15.62 12.86 -16.54
CA LEU A 82 -14.96 12.35 -15.34
C LEU A 82 -15.87 11.45 -14.50
N THR A 83 -17.14 11.82 -14.35
CA THR A 83 -18.11 11.04 -13.57
C THR A 83 -18.39 9.70 -14.23
N SER A 84 -18.52 9.68 -15.56
CA SER A 84 -18.67 8.45 -16.34
C SER A 84 -17.45 7.54 -16.19
N LEU A 85 -16.24 8.12 -16.29
CA LEU A 85 -14.99 7.38 -16.14
C LEU A 85 -14.83 6.78 -14.74
N HIS A 86 -15.16 7.54 -13.69
CA HIS A 86 -15.13 7.06 -12.32
C HIS A 86 -16.21 5.99 -12.03
N ARG A 87 -17.31 5.95 -12.79
CA ARG A 87 -18.30 4.87 -12.69
C ARG A 87 -17.82 3.57 -13.35
N ALA A 88 -17.04 3.69 -14.43
CA ALA A 88 -16.44 2.55 -15.13
C ALA A 88 -15.18 2.00 -14.45
N SER A 89 -14.58 2.74 -13.52
CA SER A 89 -13.42 2.28 -12.76
C SER A 89 -13.80 1.25 -11.68
N ASN A 90 -12.83 0.46 -11.25
CA ASN A 90 -13.03 -0.53 -10.19
C ASN A 90 -13.42 0.18 -8.87
N PRO A 91 -14.59 -0.14 -8.28
CA PRO A 91 -15.10 0.53 -7.09
C PRO A 91 -14.34 0.18 -5.80
N PHE A 92 -13.46 -0.83 -5.84
CA PHE A 92 -12.63 -1.27 -4.71
C PHE A 92 -11.26 -0.58 -4.67
N LEU A 93 -10.83 0.04 -5.76
CA LEU A 93 -9.54 0.72 -5.84
C LEU A 93 -9.71 2.23 -5.68
N PRO A 94 -8.71 2.92 -5.10
CA PRO A 94 -8.67 4.37 -5.15
C PRO A 94 -8.54 4.83 -6.61
N TRP A 95 -9.20 5.94 -6.93
CA TRP A 95 -9.19 6.49 -8.29
C TRP A 95 -8.54 7.87 -8.29
N GLN A 96 -7.60 8.09 -9.22
CA GLN A 96 -6.98 9.39 -9.41
C GLN A 96 -7.81 10.20 -10.41
N ASN A 97 -8.17 11.43 -10.03
CA ASN A 97 -8.82 12.34 -10.96
C ASN A 97 -7.81 12.86 -11.98
N PRO A 98 -8.00 12.65 -13.30
CA PRO A 98 -7.02 13.09 -14.30
C PRO A 98 -6.94 14.62 -14.43
N LEU A 99 -8.00 15.37 -14.09
CA LEU A 99 -7.95 16.84 -14.16
C LEU A 99 -7.23 17.46 -12.96
N THR A 100 -7.50 16.97 -11.75
CA THR A 100 -6.97 17.58 -10.52
C THR A 100 -5.76 16.85 -9.96
N SER A 101 -5.39 15.69 -10.51
CA SER A 101 -4.39 14.73 -10.01
C SER A 101 -4.64 14.21 -8.58
N ALA A 102 -5.75 14.58 -7.96
CA ALA A 102 -6.10 14.22 -6.58
C ALA A 102 -6.66 12.79 -6.52
N TRP A 103 -6.24 12.05 -5.49
CA TRP A 103 -6.73 10.70 -5.22
C TRP A 103 -8.05 10.74 -4.47
N ARG A 104 -9.03 10.00 -4.98
CA ARG A 104 -10.29 9.72 -4.30
C ARG A 104 -10.22 8.37 -3.60
N PRO A 105 -10.77 8.24 -2.38
CA PRO A 105 -10.88 6.94 -1.73
C PRO A 105 -11.78 6.01 -2.55
N PRO A 106 -11.61 4.68 -2.39
CA PRO A 106 -12.49 3.71 -3.05
C PRO A 106 -13.95 3.90 -2.61
N GLN A 107 -14.90 3.57 -3.50
CA GLN A 107 -16.33 3.67 -3.22
C GLN A 107 -16.76 2.75 -2.07
N TYR A 108 -16.11 1.58 -1.96
CA TYR A 108 -16.26 0.68 -0.83
C TYR A 108 -14.98 0.65 0.00
N SER A 109 -15.11 0.92 1.31
CA SER A 109 -14.00 0.82 2.25
C SER A 109 -13.48 -0.63 2.36
N LEU A 110 -12.23 -0.81 2.79
CA LEU A 110 -11.61 -2.12 2.94
C LEU A 110 -12.43 -3.09 3.82
N ARG A 111 -13.14 -2.56 4.82
CA ARG A 111 -14.08 -3.35 5.63
C ARG A 111 -15.23 -3.87 4.78
N ARG A 112 -15.94 -3.00 4.05
CA ARG A 112 -17.07 -3.40 3.18
C ARG A 112 -16.61 -4.35 2.07
N GLN A 113 -15.43 -4.13 1.50
CA GLN A 113 -14.82 -5.06 0.56
C GLN A 113 -14.66 -6.45 1.17
N SER A 114 -14.10 -6.53 2.39
CA SER A 114 -13.91 -7.83 3.07
C SER A 114 -15.23 -8.53 3.41
N GLU A 115 -16.28 -7.77 3.76
CA GLU A 115 -17.63 -8.31 3.98
C GLU A 115 -18.20 -8.88 2.68
N LEU A 116 -18.10 -8.15 1.57
CA LEU A 116 -18.52 -8.61 0.24
C LEU A 116 -17.76 -9.87 -0.18
N TYR A 117 -16.44 -9.92 -0.03
CA TYR A 117 -15.64 -11.11 -0.34
C TYR A 117 -15.98 -12.29 0.55
N SER A 118 -16.24 -12.07 1.84
CA SER A 118 -16.67 -13.12 2.77
C SER A 118 -18.02 -13.71 2.35
N MET A 119 -18.98 -12.85 1.99
CA MET A 119 -20.28 -13.28 1.47
C MET A 119 -20.14 -14.01 0.13
N ALA A 120 -19.35 -13.49 -0.81
CA ALA A 120 -19.14 -14.07 -2.12
C ALA A 120 -18.43 -15.42 -2.06
N LYS A 121 -17.46 -15.57 -1.14
CA LYS A 121 -16.79 -16.84 -0.89
C LYS A 121 -17.77 -17.89 -0.38
N LYS A 122 -18.68 -17.52 0.53
CA LYS A 122 -19.72 -18.42 1.05
C LYS A 122 -20.74 -18.83 -0.02
N SER A 123 -21.10 -17.92 -0.93
CA SER A 123 -22.04 -18.20 -2.01
C SER A 123 -21.40 -18.80 -3.27
N GLY A 124 -20.07 -18.91 -3.33
CA GLY A 124 -19.34 -19.42 -4.50
C GLY A 124 -19.31 -18.46 -5.69
N VAL A 125 -19.51 -17.16 -5.46
CA VAL A 125 -19.62 -16.12 -6.50
C VAL A 125 -18.43 -15.16 -6.47
N LEU A 126 -17.30 -15.64 -5.95
CA LEU A 126 -16.09 -14.84 -5.75
C LEU A 126 -15.53 -14.28 -7.05
N SER A 127 -15.55 -15.07 -8.13
CA SER A 127 -15.01 -14.71 -9.44
C SER A 127 -15.75 -13.58 -10.15
N LEU A 128 -16.96 -13.22 -9.70
CA LEU A 128 -17.71 -12.10 -10.28
C LEU A 128 -17.35 -10.75 -9.66
N LEU A 129 -16.66 -10.74 -8.51
CA LEU A 129 -16.22 -9.51 -7.87
C LEU A 129 -14.98 -8.94 -8.56
N PRO A 130 -14.84 -7.60 -8.62
CA PRO A 130 -13.61 -6.99 -9.10
C PRO A 130 -12.44 -7.30 -8.17
N GLU A 131 -11.24 -7.45 -8.73
CA GLU A 131 -10.03 -7.72 -7.96
C GLU A 131 -9.67 -6.55 -7.02
N SER A 132 -9.19 -6.87 -5.83
CA SER A 132 -8.62 -5.88 -4.89
C SER A 132 -7.66 -6.54 -3.90
N GLU A 133 -7.01 -5.72 -3.06
CA GLU A 133 -6.09 -6.18 -2.01
C GLU A 133 -6.73 -7.18 -1.02
N ARG A 134 -8.06 -7.13 -0.88
CA ARG A 134 -8.82 -8.01 0.03
C ARG A 134 -9.30 -9.30 -0.64
N HIS A 135 -9.00 -9.50 -1.93
CA HIS A 135 -9.34 -10.73 -2.63
C HIS A 135 -8.58 -11.91 -2.01
N PRO A 136 -9.28 -12.96 -1.54
CA PRO A 136 -8.65 -14.02 -0.75
C PRO A 136 -7.62 -14.83 -1.55
N GLU A 137 -7.88 -15.11 -2.83
CA GLU A 137 -6.95 -15.88 -3.69
C GLU A 137 -5.70 -15.07 -4.03
N LEU A 138 -5.83 -13.77 -4.29
CA LEU A 138 -4.68 -12.90 -4.55
C LEU A 138 -3.84 -12.71 -3.30
N ALA A 139 -4.48 -12.60 -2.13
CA ALA A 139 -3.79 -12.52 -0.85
C ALA A 139 -3.05 -13.81 -0.49
N ALA A 140 -3.58 -14.98 -0.84
CA ALA A 140 -2.92 -16.26 -0.68
C ALA A 140 -1.72 -16.37 -1.63
N ARG A 141 -1.93 -16.15 -2.93
CA ARG A 141 -0.88 -16.15 -3.96
C ARG A 141 0.28 -15.22 -3.61
N LYS A 142 -0.02 -13.98 -3.23
CA LYS A 142 1.01 -13.00 -2.83
C LYS A 142 1.82 -13.47 -1.61
N ARG A 143 1.20 -14.19 -0.67
CA ARG A 143 1.87 -14.74 0.51
C ARG A 143 2.75 -15.94 0.16
N GLU A 144 2.32 -16.77 -0.78
CA GLU A 144 3.11 -17.89 -1.30
C GLU A 144 4.33 -17.39 -2.08
N GLU A 145 4.15 -16.40 -2.97
CA GLU A 145 5.23 -15.83 -3.78
C GLU A 145 6.25 -15.05 -2.95
N GLN A 146 5.80 -14.27 -1.96
CA GLN A 146 6.66 -13.31 -1.26
C GLN A 146 7.07 -13.73 0.16
N GLY A 147 6.37 -14.70 0.76
CA GLY A 147 6.59 -15.13 2.14
C GLY A 147 6.33 -14.05 3.20
N LEU A 148 6.78 -14.31 4.44
CA LEU A 148 6.72 -13.33 5.53
C LEU A 148 7.81 -12.28 5.35
N ARG A 149 7.45 -10.99 5.42
CA ARG A 149 8.39 -9.86 5.17
C ARG A 149 8.53 -8.92 6.36
N VAL A 150 8.16 -9.37 7.56
CA VAL A 150 8.30 -8.58 8.80
C VAL A 150 9.78 -8.36 9.11
N LYS A 151 10.17 -7.17 9.55
CA LYS A 151 11.57 -6.88 9.89
C LYS A 151 12.06 -7.81 11.00
N GLY A 152 13.21 -8.45 10.79
CA GLY A 152 13.83 -9.38 11.73
C GLY A 152 13.47 -10.85 11.48
N THR A 153 12.19 -11.16 11.29
CA THR A 153 11.68 -12.54 11.13
C THR A 153 11.37 -12.92 9.68
N GLY A 154 11.27 -11.93 8.78
CA GLY A 154 10.94 -12.15 7.39
C GLY A 154 12.05 -12.88 6.62
N VAL A 155 11.70 -13.45 5.47
CA VAL A 155 12.64 -14.16 4.59
C VAL A 155 13.81 -13.22 4.24
N GLY A 156 15.04 -13.67 4.50
CA GLY A 156 16.27 -12.90 4.27
C GLY A 156 16.54 -11.78 5.29
N GLN A 157 15.74 -11.64 6.35
CA GLN A 157 16.01 -10.70 7.44
C GLN A 157 16.70 -11.40 8.62
N ARG A 158 17.42 -10.61 9.43
CA ARG A 158 18.06 -11.08 10.66
C ARG A 158 17.59 -10.24 11.84
N VAL A 159 17.37 -10.92 12.97
CA VAL A 159 16.97 -10.28 14.24
C VAL A 159 18.12 -9.43 14.80
N LYS A 160 17.81 -8.24 15.30
CA LYS A 160 18.79 -7.30 15.87
C LYS A 160 19.49 -7.83 17.14
N GLY A 161 18.80 -8.66 17.92
CA GLY A 161 19.21 -9.08 19.26
C GLY A 161 18.98 -7.98 20.31
N LYS A 162 18.84 -8.36 21.58
CA LYS A 162 18.73 -7.40 22.70
C LYS A 162 20.07 -6.72 22.96
N GLU A 163 20.07 -5.58 23.64
CA GLU A 163 21.31 -4.83 23.89
C GLU A 163 22.37 -5.64 24.64
N TRP A 164 21.96 -6.36 25.69
CA TRP A 164 22.87 -7.20 26.46
C TRP A 164 23.46 -8.35 25.64
N GLU A 165 22.70 -8.97 24.73
CA GLU A 165 23.19 -10.03 23.83
C GLU A 165 24.29 -9.50 22.90
N ARG A 166 24.08 -8.29 22.36
CA ARG A 166 25.06 -7.62 21.48
C ARG A 166 26.34 -7.25 22.23
N GLN A 167 26.23 -6.82 23.49
CA GLN A 167 27.38 -6.39 24.31
C GLN A 167 28.03 -7.52 25.11
N LEU A 168 27.38 -8.69 25.25
CA LEU A 168 27.83 -9.77 26.15
C LEU A 168 29.27 -10.17 25.88
N ARG A 169 29.63 -10.40 24.61
CA ARG A 169 30.98 -10.77 24.21
C ARG A 169 32.00 -9.71 24.61
N GLY A 170 31.74 -8.44 24.31
CA GLY A 170 32.62 -7.33 24.68
C GLY A 170 32.74 -7.13 26.20
N LYS A 171 31.66 -7.35 26.97
CA LYS A 171 31.69 -7.29 28.43
C LYS A 171 32.52 -8.45 29.03
N GLN A 172 32.37 -9.66 28.49
CA GLN A 172 33.15 -10.82 28.95
C GLN A 172 34.64 -10.67 28.66
N GLU A 173 35.00 -10.15 27.49
CA GLU A 173 36.40 -9.90 27.12
C GLU A 173 37.05 -8.84 28.02
N LYS A 174 36.34 -7.75 28.32
CA LYS A 174 36.80 -6.75 29.30
C LYS A 174 37.02 -7.36 30.68
N ARG A 175 36.12 -8.24 31.12
CA ARG A 175 36.26 -8.96 32.39
C ARG A 175 37.49 -9.88 32.37
N ARG A 176 37.69 -10.65 31.29
CA ARG A 176 38.85 -11.54 31.14
C ARG A 176 40.16 -10.77 31.24
N LYS A 177 40.30 -9.69 30.46
CA LYS A 177 41.48 -8.83 30.46
C LYS A 177 41.76 -8.16 31.82
N ALA A 178 40.71 -7.75 32.52
CA ALA A 178 40.85 -7.19 33.88
C ALA A 178 41.35 -8.23 34.88
N MET A 179 40.89 -9.49 34.77
CA MET A 179 41.35 -10.58 35.63
C MET A 179 42.80 -10.98 35.34
N GLU A 180 43.20 -11.01 34.06
CA GLU A 180 44.59 -11.24 33.65
C GLU A 180 45.54 -10.19 34.27
N GLY A 181 45.18 -8.91 34.24
CA GLY A 181 45.97 -7.82 34.83
C GLY A 181 45.82 -7.64 36.35
N MET A 182 44.95 -8.40 37.02
CA MET A 182 44.62 -8.20 38.43
C MET A 182 45.82 -8.46 39.35
N ALA A 183 46.57 -9.53 39.09
CA ALA A 183 47.69 -9.94 39.93
C ALA A 183 48.80 -8.88 39.97
N GLU A 184 49.15 -8.33 38.81
CA GLU A 184 50.15 -7.27 38.68
C GLU A 184 49.68 -5.97 39.37
N LEU A 185 48.41 -5.61 39.17
CA LEU A 185 47.82 -4.42 39.77
C LEU A 185 47.81 -4.49 41.30
N VAL A 186 47.45 -5.64 41.87
CA VAL A 186 47.50 -5.87 43.32
C VAL A 186 48.93 -5.79 43.85
N LYS A 187 49.91 -6.34 43.12
CA LYS A 187 51.34 -6.25 43.48
C LYS A 187 51.81 -4.79 43.51
N GLU A 188 51.51 -4.01 42.46
CA GLU A 188 51.85 -2.58 42.38
C GLU A 188 51.19 -1.79 43.53
N TRP A 189 49.91 -2.05 43.80
CA TRP A 189 49.16 -1.36 44.86
C TRP A 189 49.72 -1.64 46.27
N LYS A 190 50.10 -2.90 46.56
CA LYS A 190 50.75 -3.28 47.82
C LYS A 190 52.13 -2.63 47.95
N GLN A 191 52.96 -2.72 46.91
CA GLN A 191 54.32 -2.13 46.90
C GLN A 191 54.30 -0.62 47.13
N ARG A 192 53.29 0.08 46.60
CA ARG A 192 53.14 1.54 46.70
C ARG A 192 52.48 2.01 48.00
N GLY A 193 52.23 1.11 48.95
CA GLY A 193 51.78 1.43 50.30
C GLY A 193 50.26 1.50 50.48
N HIS A 194 49.51 0.53 49.95
CA HIS A 194 48.07 0.34 50.19
C HIS A 194 47.23 1.60 49.93
N GLY A 195 47.52 2.31 48.85
CA GLY A 195 46.75 3.49 48.43
C GLY A 195 47.33 4.85 48.80
N ARG A 196 48.33 4.94 49.70
CA ARG A 196 48.93 6.24 50.09
C ARG A 196 49.61 6.98 48.93
N GLY A 197 50.23 6.26 48.00
CA GLY A 197 50.86 6.82 46.79
C GLY A 197 50.13 6.49 45.48
N TRP A 198 48.88 6.03 45.55
CA TRP A 198 48.11 5.59 44.37
C TRP A 198 47.39 6.76 43.71
N LYS A 199 47.71 7.02 42.44
CA LYS A 199 47.09 8.10 41.65
C LYS A 199 46.15 7.58 40.55
N LYS A 200 46.13 6.27 40.30
CA LYS A 200 45.34 5.61 39.22
C LYS A 200 43.96 5.18 39.73
N TRP A 201 43.20 6.09 40.32
CA TRP A 201 41.84 5.79 40.77
C TRP A 201 40.89 5.66 39.57
N PRO A 202 39.89 4.76 39.61
CA PRO A 202 38.80 4.75 38.64
C PRO A 202 38.14 6.13 38.60
N LYS A 203 37.69 6.54 37.42
CA LYS A 203 36.93 7.78 37.22
C LYS A 203 35.44 7.49 37.29
#